data_AF-A0A743SSK5-F1
#
_entry.id   AF-A0A743SSK5-F1
#
_cell.length_a   1.000
_cell.length_b   1.000
_cell.length_c   1.000
_cell.angle_alpha   90.00
_cell.angle_beta   90.00
_cell.angle_gamma   90.00
#
_symmetry.space_group_name_H-M   'P 1'
#
loop_
_entity.id
_entity.type
_entity.pdbx_description
1 polymer ?
#
loop_
_entity_poly.entity_id
_entity_poly.type
_entity_poly.pdbx_seq_one_letter_code
_entity_poly.pdbx_strand_id
1 'polypeptide(L)'
;MAHYILMNIESLEYIRESADLPENGYDEVLLKFVCETPLTELDTCEMIYRYFGDVFFNENDDDFFIRKGKVSEMGGVISVIPPVNVSGLKTGGCIIPVIPELASELDSGKYDPDYGSANVKKIVERQFGYLFDEKGNLIIHK
;
A
#
# COMPACT_ATOMS: atom_id res chain seq x y z
N MET A 1 -11.54 -16.55 -1.12
CA MET A 1 -10.18 -16.90 -1.63
C MET A 1 -9.16 -16.01 -0.93
N ALA A 2 -7.87 -16.37 -0.89
CA ALA A 2 -6.86 -15.42 -0.42
C ALA A 2 -6.58 -14.40 -1.53
N HIS A 3 -6.93 -13.14 -1.30
CA HIS A 3 -6.63 -12.04 -2.23
C HIS A 3 -5.35 -11.34 -1.80
N TYR A 4 -4.47 -11.06 -2.75
CA TYR A 4 -3.18 -10.43 -2.50
C TYR A 4 -2.74 -9.61 -3.70
N ILE A 5 -1.85 -8.64 -3.46
CA ILE A 5 -1.10 -7.93 -4.47
C ILE A 5 0.26 -8.61 -4.61
N LEU A 6 0.64 -8.94 -5.84
CA LEU A 6 1.97 -9.44 -6.17
C LEU A 6 2.84 -8.26 -6.56
N MET A 7 3.73 -7.83 -5.68
CA MET A 7 4.63 -6.71 -5.96
C MET A 7 6.03 -7.25 -6.24
N ASN A 8 6.69 -6.69 -7.24
CA ASN A 8 8.10 -6.88 -7.52
C ASN A 8 8.83 -5.55 -7.33
N ILE A 9 9.78 -5.54 -6.41
CA ILE A 9 10.67 -4.40 -6.17
C ILE A 9 11.80 -4.49 -7.19
N GLU A 10 11.80 -3.57 -8.15
CA GLU A 10 12.77 -3.53 -9.24
C GLU A 10 14.11 -2.96 -8.79
N SER A 11 14.07 -1.85 -8.04
CA SER A 11 15.26 -1.20 -7.52
C SER A 11 15.00 -0.52 -6.19
N LEU A 12 16.08 -0.37 -5.41
CA LEU A 12 16.11 0.33 -4.14
C LEU A 12 17.25 1.34 -4.17
N GLU A 13 16.97 2.56 -3.77
CA GLU A 13 17.95 3.62 -3.53
C GLU A 13 17.82 4.08 -2.08
N TYR A 14 18.93 4.04 -1.35
CA TYR A 14 18.98 4.35 0.07
C TYR A 14 19.51 5.76 0.28
N ILE A 15 18.68 6.65 0.81
CA ILE A 15 19.01 8.06 1.02
C ILE A 15 19.43 8.26 2.48
N ARG A 16 20.57 8.90 2.66
CA ARG A 16 21.12 9.31 3.96
C ARG A 16 21.59 10.76 3.88
N GLU A 17 20.74 11.65 4.36
CA GLU A 17 21.02 13.07 4.50
C GLU A 17 21.44 13.43 5.94
N SER A 18 20.92 12.70 6.93
CA SER A 18 21.19 12.96 8.34
C SER A 18 22.51 12.36 8.80
N ALA A 19 23.36 13.20 9.40
CA ALA A 19 24.63 12.79 9.99
C ALA A 19 24.48 11.97 11.28
N ASP A 20 23.35 12.13 11.98
CA ASP A 20 23.08 11.53 13.31
C ASP A 20 22.50 10.10 13.23
N LEU A 21 22.32 9.56 12.03
CA LEU A 21 21.83 8.19 11.85
C LEU A 21 22.88 7.15 12.25
N PRO A 22 22.44 5.97 12.75
CA PRO A 22 23.32 4.81 12.95
C PRO A 22 24.14 4.48 11.68
N GLU A 23 25.22 3.72 11.82
CA GLU A 23 26.14 3.39 10.72
C GLU A 23 25.43 2.81 9.48
N ASN A 24 24.28 2.13 9.68
CA ASN A 24 23.40 1.58 8.65
C ASN A 24 21.97 2.18 8.67
N GLY A 25 21.80 3.39 9.21
CA GLY A 25 20.53 4.10 9.19
C GLY A 25 20.34 4.87 7.87
N TYR A 26 19.09 4.96 7.43
CA TYR A 26 18.67 5.70 6.24
C TYR A 26 17.49 6.60 6.63
N ASP A 27 17.45 7.80 6.08
CA ASP A 27 16.32 8.72 6.25
C ASP A 27 15.12 8.24 5.44
N GLU A 28 15.41 7.72 4.25
CA GLU A 28 14.42 7.36 3.24
C GLU A 28 14.97 6.25 2.33
N VAL A 29 14.08 5.40 1.85
CA VAL A 29 14.37 4.41 0.81
C VAL A 29 13.42 4.65 -0.36
N LEU A 30 13.97 5.04 -1.50
CA LEU A 30 13.24 5.09 -2.76
C LEU A 30 13.13 3.69 -3.34
N LEU A 31 11.91 3.30 -3.67
CA LEU A 31 11.57 1.97 -4.14
C LEU A 31 10.79 2.09 -5.45
N LYS A 32 11.38 1.56 -6.52
CA LYS A 32 10.69 1.40 -7.80
C LYS A 32 10.05 0.01 -7.84
N PHE A 33 8.76 -0.05 -8.15
CA PHE A 33 8.02 -1.31 -8.19
C PHE A 33 7.14 -1.45 -9.42
N VAL A 34 6.80 -2.70 -9.68
CA VAL A 34 5.64 -3.10 -10.48
C VAL A 34 4.84 -4.11 -9.67
N CYS A 35 3.51 -4.04 -9.72
CA CYS A 35 2.65 -5.00 -9.05
C CYS A 35 1.43 -5.41 -9.87
N GLU A 36 0.94 -6.62 -9.61
CA GLU A 36 -0.35 -7.12 -10.08
C GLU A 36 -1.34 -7.11 -8.92
N THR A 37 -2.50 -6.48 -9.13
CA THR A 37 -3.51 -6.24 -8.09
C THR A 37 -4.93 -6.54 -8.60
N PRO A 38 -5.80 -7.17 -7.80
CA PRO A 38 -7.22 -7.29 -8.14
C PRO A 38 -8.01 -5.99 -7.86
N LEU A 39 -7.37 -4.99 -7.26
CA LEU A 39 -8.02 -3.78 -6.74
C LEU A 39 -7.93 -2.62 -7.75
N THR A 40 -8.66 -1.55 -7.43
CA THR A 40 -8.47 -0.22 -8.02
C THR A 40 -7.11 0.35 -7.64
N GLU A 41 -6.65 1.39 -8.34
CA GLU A 41 -5.39 2.07 -8.06
C GLU A 41 -5.34 2.58 -6.61
N LEU A 42 -6.38 3.28 -6.16
CA LEU A 42 -6.40 3.89 -4.84
C LEU A 42 -6.45 2.87 -3.70
N ASP A 43 -7.22 1.78 -3.84
CA ASP A 43 -7.19 0.69 -2.86
C ASP A 43 -5.83 -0.05 -2.87
N THR A 44 -5.17 -0.13 -4.04
CA THR A 44 -3.80 -0.68 -4.13
C THR A 44 -2.81 0.21 -3.38
N CYS A 45 -2.86 1.53 -3.57
CA CYS A 45 -2.07 2.49 -2.79
C CYS A 45 -2.35 2.37 -1.28
N GLU A 46 -3.62 2.20 -0.87
CA GLU A 46 -3.98 1.99 0.53
C GLU A 46 -3.30 0.73 1.09
N MET A 47 -3.30 -0.38 0.36
CA MET A 47 -2.67 -1.63 0.80
C MET A 47 -1.14 -1.50 0.89
N ILE A 48 -0.51 -0.82 -0.07
CA ILE A 48 0.93 -0.53 -0.06
C ILE A 48 1.29 0.32 1.17
N TYR A 49 0.55 1.39 1.42
CA TYR A 49 0.75 2.24 2.59
C TYR A 49 0.61 1.43 3.89
N ARG A 50 -0.44 0.61 4.03
CA ARG A 50 -0.62 -0.26 5.21
C ARG A 50 0.51 -1.27 5.40
N TYR A 51 1.10 -1.77 4.32
CA TYR A 51 2.13 -2.80 4.38
C TYR A 51 3.50 -2.24 4.77
N PHE A 52 3.91 -1.13 4.16
CA PHE A 52 5.22 -0.53 4.39
C PHE A 52 5.21 0.55 5.49
N GLY A 53 4.05 1.09 5.85
CA GLY A 53 3.90 2.14 6.86
C GLY A 53 3.97 3.53 6.23
N ASP A 54 4.90 4.36 6.70
CA ASP A 54 5.07 5.74 6.24
C ASP A 54 5.63 5.76 4.81
N VAL A 55 4.71 5.77 3.84
CA VAL A 55 4.98 5.78 2.40
C VAL A 55 4.53 7.11 1.79
N PHE A 56 5.37 7.67 0.92
CA PHE A 56 5.00 8.77 0.01
C PHE A 56 5.07 8.28 -1.43
N PHE A 57 4.03 8.59 -2.22
CA PHE A 57 3.97 8.26 -3.64
C PHE A 57 4.56 9.43 -4.43
N ASN A 58 5.64 9.18 -5.15
CA ASN A 58 6.31 10.20 -5.95
C ASN A 58 5.78 10.13 -7.38
N GLU A 59 4.86 11.03 -7.72
CA GLU A 59 4.32 11.11 -9.07
C GLU A 59 5.45 11.33 -10.08
N ASN A 60 5.56 10.40 -11.04
CA ASN A 60 6.58 10.40 -12.07
C ASN A 60 5.95 10.09 -13.44
N ASP A 61 6.60 10.53 -14.52
CA ASP A 61 6.15 10.29 -15.90
C ASP A 61 6.09 8.79 -16.26
N ASP A 62 6.83 7.96 -15.51
CA ASP A 62 6.87 6.50 -15.66
C ASP A 62 5.77 5.77 -14.86
N ASP A 63 4.96 6.47 -14.08
CA ASP A 63 3.90 5.85 -13.28
C ASP A 63 2.75 5.38 -14.18
N PHE A 64 2.19 4.22 -13.85
CA PHE A 64 1.09 3.68 -14.63
C PHE A 64 0.14 2.81 -13.80
N PHE A 65 -1.12 2.82 -14.22
CA PHE A 65 -2.13 1.87 -13.78
C PHE A 65 -2.93 1.38 -14.99
N ILE A 66 -2.81 0.09 -15.31
CA ILE A 66 -3.38 -0.52 -16.52
C ILE A 66 -4.28 -1.68 -16.13
N ARG A 67 -5.58 -1.58 -16.46
CA ARG A 67 -6.55 -2.65 -16.24
C ARG A 67 -6.37 -3.78 -17.28
N LYS A 68 -6.08 -5.00 -16.81
CA LYS A 68 -5.89 -6.22 -17.64
C LYS A 68 -6.94 -7.29 -17.31
N GLY A 69 -8.21 -6.97 -17.53
CA GLY A 69 -9.32 -7.91 -17.32
C GLY A 69 -9.68 -8.04 -15.85
N LYS A 70 -9.24 -9.12 -15.19
CA LYS A 70 -9.57 -9.37 -13.75
C LYS A 70 -8.56 -8.77 -12.78
N VAL A 71 -7.35 -8.51 -13.26
CA VAL A 71 -6.26 -7.89 -12.50
C VAL A 71 -5.82 -6.61 -13.19
N SER A 72 -5.18 -5.73 -12.44
CA SER A 72 -4.56 -4.50 -12.90
C SER A 72 -3.06 -4.61 -12.68
N GLU A 73 -2.29 -4.01 -13.58
CA GLU A 73 -0.86 -3.81 -13.39
C GLU A 73 -0.64 -2.37 -12.96
N MET A 74 0.13 -2.16 -11.91
CA MET A 74 0.49 -0.85 -11.39
C MET A 74 2.00 -0.75 -11.27
N GLY A 75 2.59 0.34 -11.73
CA GLY A 75 4.00 0.62 -11.51
C GLY A 75 4.20 2.05 -11.04
N GLY A 76 5.25 2.26 -10.26
CA GLY A 76 5.64 3.59 -9.84
C GLY A 76 6.80 3.60 -8.87
N VAL A 77 7.06 4.78 -8.31
CA VAL A 77 8.10 5.02 -7.32
C VAL A 77 7.49 5.48 -6.01
N ILE A 78 7.87 4.81 -4.92
CA ILE A 78 7.50 5.23 -3.57
C ILE A 78 8.73 5.52 -2.72
N SER A 79 8.59 6.51 -1.86
CA SER A 79 9.50 6.77 -0.75
C SER A 79 8.98 6.05 0.47
N VAL A 80 9.80 5.22 1.08
CA VAL A 80 9.49 4.57 2.36
C VAL A 80 10.40 5.18 3.41
N ILE A 81 9.82 5.71 4.49
CA ILE A 81 10.59 6.03 5.68
C ILE A 81 10.68 4.74 6.50
N PRO A 82 11.83 4.03 6.50
CA PRO A 82 11.92 2.81 7.29
C PRO A 82 11.75 3.17 8.76
N PRO A 83 10.85 2.51 9.52
CA PRO A 83 10.94 2.58 10.96
C PRO A 83 12.37 2.20 11.37
N VAL A 84 12.88 2.82 12.42
CA VAL A 84 14.27 2.77 12.93
C VAL A 84 14.87 1.34 13.06
N ASN A 85 14.06 0.29 12.89
CA ASN A 85 14.41 -1.13 13.02
C ASN A 85 14.11 -2.02 11.78
N VAL A 86 13.79 -1.49 10.59
CA VAL A 86 13.54 -2.36 9.41
C VAL A 86 14.86 -2.78 8.74
N SER A 87 15.46 -3.83 9.26
CA SER A 87 16.48 -4.59 8.54
C SER A 87 15.81 -5.42 7.44
N GLY A 88 15.96 -5.05 6.16
CA GLY A 88 15.83 -6.04 5.08
C GLY A 88 14.84 -5.77 3.95
N LEU A 89 14.55 -4.52 3.58
CA LEU A 89 14.04 -4.23 2.23
C LEU A 89 15.08 -4.72 1.21
N LYS A 90 14.64 -5.61 0.32
CA LYS A 90 15.46 -6.21 -0.76
C LYS A 90 14.66 -6.16 -2.05
N THR A 91 15.37 -6.16 -3.17
CA THR A 91 14.76 -6.33 -4.49
C THR A 91 14.14 -7.72 -4.63
N GLY A 92 13.17 -7.84 -5.54
CA GLY A 92 12.44 -9.08 -5.82
C GLY A 92 10.98 -9.06 -5.36
N GLY A 93 10.36 -10.24 -5.42
CA GLY A 93 8.92 -10.40 -5.18
C GLY A 93 8.54 -10.35 -3.71
N CYS A 94 7.51 -9.57 -3.39
CA CYS A 94 6.81 -9.58 -2.11
C CYS A 94 5.29 -9.72 -2.31
N ILE A 95 4.62 -10.26 -1.30
CA ILE A 95 3.17 -10.47 -1.30
C ILE A 95 2.57 -9.50 -0.29
N ILE A 96 1.72 -8.60 -0.75
CA ILE A 96 0.97 -7.69 0.11
C ILE A 96 -0.44 -8.26 0.28
N PRO A 97 -0.85 -8.65 1.50
CA PRO A 97 -2.17 -9.21 1.74
C PRO A 97 -3.26 -8.15 1.58
N VAL A 98 -4.37 -8.50 0.94
CA VAL A 98 -5.58 -7.66 0.93
C VAL A 98 -6.30 -7.82 2.26
N ILE A 99 -6.75 -6.70 2.85
CA ILE A 99 -7.49 -6.71 4.12
C ILE A 99 -8.81 -7.52 4.02
N PRO A 100 -9.27 -8.14 5.13
CA PRO A 100 -10.42 -9.04 5.12
C PRO A 100 -11.71 -8.41 4.55
N GLU A 101 -11.94 -7.12 4.78
CA GLU A 101 -13.11 -6.39 4.30
C GLU A 101 -13.12 -6.33 2.77
N LEU A 102 -12.01 -5.90 2.15
CA LEU A 102 -11.84 -5.86 0.70
C LEU A 102 -11.89 -7.27 0.09
N ALA A 103 -11.22 -8.23 0.73
CA ALA A 103 -11.26 -9.63 0.31
C ALA A 103 -12.70 -10.19 0.29
N SER A 104 -13.51 -9.82 1.28
CA SER A 104 -14.93 -10.21 1.35
C SER A 104 -15.78 -9.50 0.28
N GLU A 105 -15.51 -8.23 -0.02
CA GLU A 105 -16.18 -7.51 -1.12
C GLU A 105 -15.83 -8.13 -2.48
N LEU A 106 -14.58 -8.54 -2.69
CA LEU A 106 -14.11 -9.27 -3.88
C LEU A 106 -14.79 -10.64 -4.02
N ASP A 107 -14.77 -11.45 -2.95
CA ASP A 107 -15.37 -12.80 -2.94
C ASP A 107 -16.90 -12.76 -3.19
N SER A 108 -17.57 -11.71 -2.71
CA SER A 108 -19.02 -11.53 -2.88
C SER A 108 -19.43 -10.83 -4.18
N GLY A 109 -18.47 -10.39 -5.00
CA GLY A 109 -18.72 -9.64 -6.23
C GLY A 109 -19.32 -8.24 -5.98
N LYS A 110 -19.24 -7.73 -4.75
CA LYS A 110 -19.68 -6.37 -4.39
C LYS A 110 -18.62 -5.32 -4.68
N TYR A 111 -17.36 -5.74 -4.76
CA TYR A 111 -16.27 -4.89 -5.19
C TYR A 111 -16.30 -4.72 -6.71
N ASP A 112 -16.32 -3.48 -7.18
CA ASP A 112 -16.21 -3.16 -8.60
C ASP A 112 -14.81 -2.59 -8.88
N PRO A 113 -13.89 -3.37 -9.45
CA PRO A 113 -12.54 -2.92 -9.79
C PRO A 113 -12.50 -1.98 -11.00
N ASP A 114 -13.59 -1.90 -11.77
CA ASP A 114 -13.70 -1.06 -12.97
C ASP A 114 -14.43 0.26 -12.66
N TYR A 115 -14.93 0.44 -11.43
CA TYR A 115 -15.54 1.67 -10.97
C TYR A 115 -14.46 2.75 -10.73
N GLY A 116 -14.28 3.63 -11.71
CA GLY A 116 -13.21 4.64 -11.75
C GLY A 116 -13.30 5.76 -10.69
N SER A 117 -14.30 5.78 -9.81
CA SER A 117 -14.28 6.66 -8.64
C SER A 117 -14.11 5.84 -7.37
N ALA A 118 -12.88 5.78 -6.88
CA ALA A 118 -12.62 5.17 -5.58
C ALA A 118 -13.47 5.87 -4.52
N ASN A 119 -14.07 5.07 -3.66
CA ASN A 119 -14.88 5.59 -2.57
C ASN A 119 -13.95 6.02 -1.43
N VAL A 120 -13.38 7.23 -1.52
CA VAL A 120 -12.48 7.81 -0.49
C VAL A 120 -13.10 7.71 0.89
N LYS A 121 -14.42 7.87 1.01
CA LYS A 121 -15.14 7.70 2.28
C LYS A 121 -14.97 6.28 2.84
N LYS A 122 -15.09 5.24 2.00
CA LYS A 122 -14.81 3.85 2.42
C LYS A 122 -13.36 3.64 2.83
N ILE A 123 -12.40 4.25 2.14
CA ILE A 123 -10.97 4.15 2.51
C ILE A 123 -10.76 4.74 3.91
N VAL A 124 -11.30 5.93 4.16
CA VAL A 124 -11.25 6.58 5.49
C VAL A 124 -11.95 5.73 6.55
N GLU A 125 -13.14 5.18 6.24
CA GLU A 125 -13.86 4.27 7.13
C GLU A 125 -13.05 3.01 7.46
N ARG A 126 -12.30 2.43 6.51
CA ARG A 126 -11.43 1.26 6.78
C ARG A 126 -10.20 1.63 7.60
N GLN A 127 -9.66 2.84 7.42
CA GLN A 127 -8.47 3.29 8.16
C GLN A 127 -8.77 3.66 9.61
N PHE A 128 -9.94 4.23 9.88
CA PHE A 128 -10.28 4.74 11.21
C PHE A 128 -11.47 4.04 11.87
N GLY A 129 -12.26 3.28 11.12
CA GLY A 129 -13.54 2.74 11.60
C GLY A 129 -13.39 1.81 12.80
N TYR A 130 -12.27 1.10 12.94
CA TYR A 130 -12.01 0.26 14.12
C TYR A 130 -11.80 1.07 15.41
N LEU A 131 -11.52 2.36 15.30
CA LEU A 131 -11.38 3.25 16.44
C LEU A 131 -12.74 3.71 16.98
N PHE A 132 -13.83 3.55 16.22
CA PHE A 132 -15.13 4.12 16.57
C PHE A 132 -16.21 3.04 16.68
N ASP A 133 -17.12 3.19 17.65
CA ASP A 133 -18.31 2.35 17.77
C ASP A 133 -19.35 2.70 16.69
N GLU A 134 -20.44 1.93 16.62
CA GLU A 134 -21.55 2.17 15.66
C GLU A 134 -22.23 3.54 15.83
N LYS A 135 -21.97 4.25 16.94
CA LYS A 135 -22.50 5.60 17.22
C LYS A 135 -21.47 6.69 16.94
N GLY A 136 -20.27 6.33 16.45
CA GLY A 136 -19.19 7.26 16.16
C GLY A 136 -18.37 7.69 17.40
N ASN A 137 -18.48 6.98 18.53
CA ASN A 137 -17.67 7.26 19.72
C ASN A 137 -16.35 6.50 19.66
N LEU A 138 -15.26 7.12 20.12
CA LEU A 138 -13.96 6.46 20.24
C LEU A 138 -14.07 5.24 21.18
N ILE A 139 -13.65 4.07 20.70
CA ILE A 139 -13.56 2.84 21.48
C ILE A 139 -12.30 2.93 22.35
N ILE A 140 -12.49 2.93 23.68
CA ILE A 140 -11.40 2.97 24.65
C ILE A 140 -11.37 1.64 25.41
N HIS A 141 -10.34 0.83 25.16
CA HIS A 141 -10.05 -0.35 25.96
C HIS A 141 -9.39 0.07 27.28
N LYS A 142 -10.05 -0.21 28.41
CA LYS A 142 -9.50 0.00 29.75
C LYS A 142 -8.77 -1.24 30.25
#